data_AF-A0A7Z0SBL4-F1
#
_entry.id   AF-A0A7Z0SBL4-F1
#
_cell.length_a   1.000
_cell.length_b   1.000
_cell.length_c   1.000
_cell.angle_alpha   90.00
_cell.angle_beta   90.00
_cell.angle_gamma   90.00
#
_symmetry.space_group_name_H-M   'P 1'
#
loop_
_entity.id
_entity.type
_entity.pdbx_description
1 polymer ?
#
loop_
_entity_poly.entity_id
_entity_poly.type
_entity_poly.pdbx_seq_one_letter_code
_entity_poly.pdbx_strand_id
1 'polypeptide(L)' 'MAQDENDKRRLDALDVEFIRVLEDVIDALLENGTLRLTDLPAEALHKLNQRKTARQSLRDSLSLIDDDDTII' A
#
# COMPACT_ATOMS: atom_id res chain seq x y z
N MET A 1 26.87 -8.98 -14.34
CA MET A 1 27.06 -7.91 -13.32
C MET A 1 26.17 -6.70 -13.59
N ALA A 2 26.37 -5.89 -14.64
CA ALA A 2 25.48 -4.74 -14.91
C ALA A 2 24.04 -5.13 -15.29
N GLN A 3 23.85 -6.30 -15.88
CA GLN A 3 22.52 -6.81 -16.25
C GLN A 3 21.74 -7.32 -15.03
N ASP A 4 22.42 -8.04 -14.12
CA ASP A 4 21.82 -8.51 -12.85
C ASP A 4 21.33 -7.36 -11.97
N GLU A 5 22.04 -6.23 -11.95
CA GLU A 5 21.63 -5.06 -11.18
C GLU A 5 20.39 -4.37 -11.78
N ASN A 6 20.28 -4.33 -13.11
CA ASN A 6 19.09 -3.81 -13.78
C ASN A 6 17.87 -4.72 -13.57
N ASP A 7 18.06 -6.04 -13.66
CA ASP A 7 17.00 -7.01 -13.40
C ASP A 7 16.50 -6.91 -11.95
N LYS A 8 17.41 -6.72 -10.99
CA LYS A 8 17.06 -6.51 -9.58
C LYS A 8 16.27 -5.21 -9.38
N ARG A 9 16.72 -4.08 -9.93
CA ARG A 9 15.98 -2.80 -9.84
C ARG A 9 14.60 -2.88 -10.46
N ARG A 10 14.47 -3.61 -11.57
CA ARG A 10 13.19 -3.84 -12.23
C ARG A 10 12.26 -4.69 -11.36
N LEU A 11 12.78 -5.73 -10.71
CA LEU A 11 12.01 -6.54 -9.77
C LEU A 11 11.57 -5.71 -8.56
N ASP A 12 12.47 -4.93 -7.96
CA ASP A 12 12.15 -4.07 -6.82
C ASP A 12 11.04 -3.06 -7.16
N ALA A 13 11.06 -2.49 -8.37
CA ALA A 13 10.00 -1.59 -8.85
C ALA A 13 8.65 -2.32 -9.01
N LEU A 14 8.66 -3.53 -9.58
CA LEU A 14 7.46 -4.36 -9.73
C LEU A 14 6.90 -4.77 -8.37
N ASP A 15 7.76 -5.09 -7.40
CA ASP A 15 7.34 -5.44 -6.05
C ASP A 15 6.65 -4.25 -5.36
N VAL A 16 7.15 -3.02 -5.55
CA VAL A 16 6.54 -1.78 -5.02
C VAL A 16 5.15 -1.51 -5.62
N GLU A 17 4.96 -1.78 -6.90
CA GLU A 17 3.66 -1.66 -7.55
C GLU A 17 2.70 -2.77 -7.11
N PHE A 18 3.20 -4.02 -7.05
CA PHE A 18 2.41 -5.19 -6.71
C PHE A 18 1.84 -5.14 -5.30
N ILE A 19 2.61 -4.57 -4.36
CA ILE A 19 2.21 -4.51 -2.96
C ILE A 19 0.99 -3.56 -2.76
N ARG A 20 0.71 -2.62 -3.68
CA ARG A 20 -0.56 -1.84 -3.68
C ARG A 20 -1.74 -2.70 -4.11
N VAL A 21 -1.56 -3.47 -5.18
CA VAL A 21 -2.58 -4.43 -5.65
C VAL A 21 -2.90 -5.45 -4.56
N LEU A 22 -1.90 -5.93 -3.83
CA LEU A 22 -2.09 -6.84 -2.71
C LEU A 22 -2.93 -6.21 -1.59
N GLU A 23 -2.68 -4.94 -1.26
CA GLU A 23 -3.48 -4.20 -0.26
C GLU A 23 -4.94 -4.09 -0.71
N ASP A 24 -5.19 -3.71 -1.96
CA ASP A 24 -6.55 -3.58 -2.51
C ASP A 24 -7.29 -4.93 -2.56
N VAL A 25 -6.58 -6.02 -2.89
CA VAL A 25 -7.15 -7.39 -2.87
C VAL A 25 -7.48 -7.81 -1.45
N ILE A 26 -6.59 -7.55 -0.48
CA ILE A 26 -6.88 -7.85 0.93
C ILE A 26 -8.11 -7.06 1.38
N ASP A 27 -8.22 -5.79 1.02
CA ASP A 27 -9.37 -4.95 1.36
C ASP A 27 -10.66 -5.47 0.74
N ALA A 28 -10.65 -5.83 -0.55
CA ALA A 28 -11.80 -6.43 -1.21
C ALA A 28 -12.23 -7.77 -0.55
N LEU A 29 -11.26 -8.58 -0.10
CA LEU A 29 -11.52 -9.84 0.61
C LEU A 29 -12.01 -9.64 2.05
N LEU A 30 -11.59 -8.56 2.72
CA LEU A 30 -12.12 -8.18 4.03
C LEU A 30 -13.55 -7.64 3.91
N GLU A 31 -13.81 -6.78 2.93
CA GLU A 31 -15.13 -6.20 2.64
C GLU A 31 -16.16 -7.26 2.25
N ASN A 32 -15.77 -8.23 1.43
CA ASN A 32 -16.66 -9.32 1.03
C ASN A 32 -16.85 -10.39 2.13
N GLY A 33 -16.14 -10.28 3.26
CA GLY A 33 -16.22 -11.19 4.41
C GLY A 33 -15.59 -12.58 4.20
N THR A 34 -14.89 -12.80 3.09
CA THR A 34 -14.20 -14.06 2.77
C THR A 34 -12.89 -14.21 3.53
N LEU A 35 -12.24 -13.09 3.85
CA LEU A 35 -11.06 -13.01 4.71
C LEU A 35 -11.44 -12.30 6.01
N ARG A 36 -11.00 -12.84 7.16
CA ARG A 36 -11.09 -12.13 8.45
C ARG A 36 -9.71 -11.71 8.90
N LEU A 37 -9.63 -10.60 9.64
CA LEU A 37 -8.37 -10.16 10.24
C LEU A 37 -7.75 -11.22 11.17
N THR A 38 -8.58 -12.04 11.82
CA THR A 38 -8.14 -13.15 12.68
C THR A 38 -7.45 -14.28 11.95
N ASP A 39 -7.61 -14.35 10.62
CA ASP A 39 -7.06 -15.42 9.80
C ASP A 39 -5.62 -15.09 9.33
N LEU A 40 -5.19 -13.84 9.54
CA LEU A 40 -3.86 -13.36 9.19
C LEU A 40 -2.92 -13.47 10.41
N PRO A 41 -1.65 -13.89 10.20
CA PRO A 41 -0.66 -13.90 11.27
C PRO A 41 -0.39 -12.48 11.78
N ALA A 42 -0.03 -12.36 13.07
CA ALA A 42 0.17 -11.07 13.73
C ALA A 42 1.17 -10.16 12.98
N GLU A 43 2.21 -10.74 12.38
CA GLU A 43 3.18 -9.98 11.58
C GLU A 43 2.55 -9.40 10.29
N ALA A 44 1.69 -10.16 9.61
CA ALA A 44 1.00 -9.69 8.41
C ALA A 44 0.02 -8.56 8.73
N LEU A 45 -0.73 -8.68 9.84
CA LEU A 45 -1.59 -7.62 10.34
C LEU A 45 -0.81 -6.35 10.66
N HIS A 46 0.36 -6.49 11.30
CA HIS A 46 1.21 -5.35 11.62
C HIS A 46 1.70 -4.63 10.36
N LYS A 47 2.23 -5.37 9.38
CA LYS A 47 2.69 -4.81 8.10
C LYS A 47 1.55 -4.15 7.31
N LEU A 48 0.38 -4.79 7.27
CA LEU A 48 -0.81 -4.25 6.60
C LEU A 48 -1.26 -2.93 7.24
N ASN A 49 -1.35 -2.88 8.58
CA ASN A 49 -1.70 -1.66 9.31
C ASN A 49 -0.67 -0.55 9.11
N GLN A 50 0.62 -0.84 9.24
CA GLN A 50 1.68 0.15 9.00
C GLN A 50 1.57 0.78 7.61
N ARG A 51 1.34 -0.06 6.60
CA ARG A 51 1.21 0.37 5.22
C ARG A 51 -0.04 1.21 4.99
N LYS A 52 -1.20 0.78 5.50
CA LYS A 52 -2.45 1.53 5.44
C LYS A 52 -2.32 2.90 6.10
N THR A 53 -1.72 2.97 7.29
CA THR A 53 -1.47 4.23 8.00
C THR A 53 -0.55 5.14 7.19
N ALA A 54 0.57 4.62 6.66
CA ALA A 54 1.49 5.43 5.85
C ALA A 54 0.81 5.97 4.59
N ARG A 55 -0.03 5.17 3.93
CA ARG A 55 -0.81 5.59 2.77
C ARG A 55 -1.85 6.65 3.15
N GLN A 56 -2.56 6.47 4.26
CA GLN A 56 -3.54 7.44 4.73
C GLN A 56 -2.86 8.77 5.08
N SER A 57 -1.74 8.76 5.81
CA SER A 57 -0.98 9.97 6.12
C SER A 57 -0.50 10.71 4.87
N LEU A 58 -0.07 9.97 3.83
CA LEU A 58 0.29 10.59 2.55
C LEU A 58 -0.93 11.23 1.88
N ARG A 59 -2.09 10.54 1.86
CA ARG A 59 -3.33 11.11 1.30
C ARG A 59 -3.80 12.32 2.08
N ASP A 60 -3.77 12.28 3.40
CA ASP A 60 -4.14 13.40 4.26
C ASP A 60 -3.21 14.59 4.00
N SER A 61 -1.90 14.36 3.90
CA SER A 61 -0.94 15.41 3.55
C SER A 61 -1.18 16.04 2.18
N LEU A 62 -1.63 15.26 1.20
CA LEU A 62 -2.00 15.75 -0.13
C LEU A 62 -3.35 16.49 -0.10
N SER A 63 -4.32 16.01 0.70
CA SER A 63 -5.62 16.66 0.88
C SER A 63 -5.49 18.04 1.54
N LEU A 64 -4.58 18.19 2.52
CA LEU A 64 -4.29 19.49 3.15
C LEU A 64 -3.64 20.50 2.18
N ILE A 65 -3.00 20.03 1.10
CA ILE A 65 -2.43 20.90 0.06
C ILE A 65 -3.51 21.31 -0.95
N ASP A 66 -4.46 20.43 -1.24
CA ASP A 66 -5.55 20.66 -2.21
C ASP A 66 -6.62 21.64 -1.67
N ASP A 67 -6.85 21.67 -0.36
CA ASP A 67 -7.79 22.62 0.27
C ASP A 67 -7.29 24.08 0.29
N ASP A 68 -6.01 24.34 0.01
CA ASP A 68 -5.42 25.71 -0.01
C ASP A 68 -5.43 26.35 -1.43
N ASP A 69 -5.83 25.59 -2.47
CA ASP A 69 -5.97 26.09 -3.86
C ASP A 69 -7.40 26.53 -4.20
N THR A 70 -8.34 26.52 -3.23
CA THR A 70 -9.60 27.28 -3.35
C THR A 70 -9.40 28.70 -2.85
N ILE A 71 -8.58 29.47 -3.56
CA ILE A 71 -8.63 30.93 -3.48
C ILE A 71 -9.77 31.40 -4.40
N ILE A 72 -10.75 32.02 -3.75
CA ILE A 72 -11.95 32.71 -4.25
C ILE A 72 -11.73 33.42 -5.59
#